data_AF-A0A5M9ZC02-F1
#
_entry.id   AF-A0A5M9ZC02-F1
#
_cell.length_a   1.000
_cell.length_b   1.000
_cell.length_c   1.000
_cell.angle_alpha   90.00
_cell.angle_beta   90.00
_cell.angle_gamma   90.00
#
_symmetry.space_group_name_H-M   'P 1'
#
loop_
_entity.id
_entity.type
_entity.pdbx_description
1 polymer ?
#
loop_
_entity_poly.entity_id
_entity_poly.type
_entity_poly.pdbx_seq_one_letter_code
_entity_poly.pdbx_strand_id
1 'polypeptide(L)'
;MATATVSASVDAKVKAVANDYIRKAGLTPNELIRDLWESIANTGVVPEFDDSGDMRRQARLAAFKDAQDIIANLPRGTELDTMTYDDMRKEFENRDI
;
A
#
# COMPACT_ATOMS: atom_id res chain seq x y z
N MET A 1 -3.23 -43.88 -5.87
CA MET A 1 -3.45 -42.58 -5.21
C MET A 1 -4.76 -42.02 -5.72
N ALA A 2 -5.68 -41.63 -4.85
CA ALA A 2 -6.88 -40.90 -5.27
C ALA A 2 -6.47 -39.46 -5.59
N THR A 3 -6.87 -38.96 -6.76
CA THR A 3 -6.66 -37.55 -7.14
C THR A 3 -7.93 -36.77 -6.83
N ALA A 4 -7.77 -35.59 -6.25
CA ALA A 4 -8.87 -34.65 -6.02
C ALA A 4 -8.64 -33.39 -6.86
N THR A 5 -9.71 -32.84 -7.42
CA THR A 5 -9.67 -31.57 -8.16
C THR A 5 -10.06 -30.43 -7.24
N VAL A 6 -9.24 -29.38 -7.20
CA VAL A 6 -9.55 -28.13 -6.51
C VAL A 6 -9.93 -27.08 -7.55
N SER A 7 -11.10 -26.47 -7.40
CA SER A 7 -11.57 -25.38 -8.24
C SER A 7 -12.12 -24.25 -7.39
N ALA A 8 -11.86 -23.01 -7.82
CA ALA A 8 -12.39 -21.80 -7.20
C ALA A 8 -12.61 -20.73 -8.28
N SER A 9 -13.67 -19.94 -8.11
CA SER A 9 -13.96 -18.79 -8.97
C SER A 9 -13.16 -17.58 -8.47
N VAL A 10 -12.47 -16.91 -9.38
CA VAL A 10 -11.69 -15.70 -9.09
C VAL A 10 -11.95 -14.68 -10.17
N ASP A 11 -11.91 -13.39 -9.82
CA ASP A 11 -12.02 -12.32 -10.80
C ASP A 11 -10.92 -12.42 -11.87
N ALA A 12 -11.28 -12.15 -13.12
CA ALA A 12 -10.38 -12.33 -14.26
C ALA A 12 -9.16 -11.39 -14.20
N LYS A 13 -9.34 -10.16 -13.70
CA LYS A 13 -8.25 -9.18 -13.55
C LYS A 13 -7.34 -9.61 -12.41
N VAL A 14 -7.91 -10.03 -11.27
CA VAL A 14 -7.13 -10.56 -10.14
C VAL A 14 -6.28 -11.75 -10.57
N LYS A 15 -6.87 -12.70 -11.32
CA LYS A 15 -6.14 -13.86 -11.87
C LYS A 15 -4.99 -13.44 -12.78
N ALA A 16 -5.20 -12.46 -13.66
CA ALA A 16 -4.17 -12.00 -14.57
C ALA A 16 -2.97 -11.38 -13.83
N VAL A 17 -3.24 -10.53 -12.84
CA VAL A 17 -2.23 -9.89 -12.01
C VAL A 17 -1.46 -10.92 -11.18
N ALA A 18 -2.18 -11.83 -10.51
CA ALA A 18 -1.56 -12.89 -9.72
C ALA A 18 -0.66 -13.80 -10.57
N ASN A 19 -1.11 -14.19 -11.76
CA ASN A 19 -0.33 -15.03 -12.68
C ASN A 19 0.97 -14.37 -13.12
N ASP A 20 1.01 -13.04 -13.27
CA ASP A 20 2.23 -12.34 -13.62
C ASP A 20 3.26 -12.39 -12.47
N TYR A 21 2.81 -12.17 -11.23
CA TYR A 21 3.67 -12.29 -10.05
C TYR A 21 4.17 -13.73 -9.82
N ILE A 22 3.29 -14.73 -9.98
CA ILE A 22 3.64 -16.14 -9.85
C ILE A 22 4.71 -16.53 -10.88
N ARG A 23 4.55 -16.09 -12.13
CA ARG A 23 5.54 -16.35 -13.18
C ARG A 23 6.87 -15.66 -12.91
N LYS A 24 6.86 -14.44 -12.37
CA LYS A 24 8.08 -13.72 -11.95
C LYS A 24 8.83 -14.44 -10.83
N ALA A 25 8.12 -15.16 -9.96
CA ALA A 25 8.71 -16.03 -8.95
C ALA A 25 9.22 -17.38 -9.51
N GLY A 26 9.08 -17.62 -10.82
CA GLY A 26 9.53 -18.87 -11.46
C GLY A 26 8.60 -20.06 -11.27
N LEU A 27 7.39 -19.84 -10.73
CA LEU A 27 6.41 -20.88 -10.46
C LEU A 27 5.28 -20.84 -11.49
N THR A 28 4.56 -21.97 -11.61
CA THR A 28 3.25 -22.01 -12.26
C THR A 28 2.13 -21.88 -11.23
N PRO A 29 0.94 -21.39 -11.61
CA PRO A 29 -0.20 -21.32 -10.70
C PRO A 29 -0.58 -22.68 -10.11
N ASN A 30 -0.45 -23.76 -10.88
CA ASN A 30 -0.77 -25.11 -10.42
C ASN A 30 0.22 -25.64 -9.39
N GLU A 31 1.52 -25.33 -9.55
CA GLU A 31 2.54 -25.67 -8.56
C GLU A 31 2.29 -24.91 -7.26
N LEU A 32 2.06 -23.58 -7.35
CA LEU A 32 1.75 -22.78 -6.17
C LEU A 32 0.54 -23.33 -5.40
N ILE A 33 -0.55 -23.65 -6.10
CA ILE A 33 -1.74 -24.21 -5.47
C ILE A 33 -1.40 -25.55 -4.81
N ARG A 34 -0.69 -26.44 -5.51
CA ARG A 34 -0.30 -27.74 -4.93
C ARG A 34 0.54 -27.57 -3.67
N ASP A 35 1.59 -26.75 -3.73
CA ASP A 35 2.51 -26.51 -2.61
C ASP A 35 1.79 -25.89 -1.42
N LEU A 36 0.80 -25.02 -1.65
CA LEU A 36 -0.06 -24.47 -0.60
C LEU A 36 -0.87 -25.57 0.10
N TRP A 37 -1.51 -26.45 -0.65
CA TRP A 37 -2.28 -27.56 -0.08
C TRP A 37 -1.39 -28.53 0.69
N GLU A 38 -0.21 -28.85 0.17
CA GLU A 38 0.78 -29.69 0.85
C GLU A 38 1.30 -29.03 2.12
N SER A 39 1.58 -27.72 2.08
CA SER A 39 1.98 -26.92 3.24
C SER A 39 0.94 -26.95 4.36
N ILE A 40 -0.34 -26.74 4.03
CA ILE A 40 -1.43 -26.77 5.01
C ILE A 40 -1.57 -28.18 5.59
N ALA A 41 -1.49 -29.22 4.75
CA ALA A 41 -1.58 -30.60 5.22
C ALA A 41 -0.42 -30.97 6.16
N ASN A 42 0.79 -30.46 5.89
CA ASN A 42 1.99 -30.76 6.67
C ASN A 42 2.06 -29.97 7.98
N THR A 43 1.64 -28.70 7.98
CA THR A 43 1.80 -27.79 9.12
C THR A 43 0.53 -27.64 9.96
N GLY A 44 -0.64 -27.91 9.39
CA GLY A 44 -1.94 -27.61 10.00
C GLY A 44 -2.27 -26.12 10.07
N VAL A 45 -1.44 -25.24 9.49
CA VAL A 45 -1.61 -23.79 9.53
C VAL A 45 -2.19 -23.29 8.21
N VAL A 46 -3.33 -22.59 8.28
CA VAL A 46 -3.92 -21.90 7.14
C VAL A 46 -3.36 -20.48 7.11
N PRO A 47 -2.74 -20.03 6.00
CA PRO A 47 -2.24 -18.66 5.90
C PRO A 47 -3.37 -17.62 6.04
N GLU A 48 -3.12 -16.58 6.82
CA GLU A 48 -4.00 -15.41 6.89
C GLU A 48 -3.67 -14.45 5.74
N PHE A 49 -4.69 -14.06 4.98
CA PHE A 49 -4.60 -13.11 3.87
C PHE A 49 -5.28 -11.80 4.30
N ASP A 50 -4.66 -11.05 5.20
CA ASP A 50 -5.22 -9.77 5.67
C ASP A 50 -4.87 -8.61 4.72
N ASP A 51 -5.91 -7.95 4.18
CA ASP A 51 -5.86 -6.74 3.34
C ASP A 51 -5.45 -5.47 4.14
N SER A 52 -5.19 -5.57 5.44
CA SER A 52 -4.81 -4.42 6.28
C SER A 52 -3.53 -3.70 5.80
N GLY A 53 -2.65 -4.41 5.09
CA GLY A 53 -1.49 -3.82 4.42
C GLY A 53 -1.87 -2.85 3.30
N ASP A 54 -2.89 -3.19 2.51
CA ASP A 54 -3.36 -2.37 1.39
C ASP A 54 -4.18 -1.17 1.88
N MET A 55 -4.99 -1.32 2.94
CA MET A 55 -5.67 -0.17 3.56
C MET A 55 -4.68 0.85 4.14
N ARG A 56 -3.61 0.41 4.82
CA ARG A 56 -2.57 1.32 5.32
C ARG A 56 -1.81 2.00 4.19
N ARG A 57 -1.53 1.28 3.10
CA ARG A 57 -0.84 1.83 1.92
C ARG A 57 -1.71 2.86 1.20
N GLN A 58 -3.01 2.57 1.03
CA GLN A 58 -3.97 3.51 0.45
C GLN A 58 -4.17 4.75 1.32
N ALA A 59 -4.30 4.59 2.64
CA ALA A 59 -4.38 5.71 3.57
C ALA A 59 -3.12 6.59 3.52
N ARG A 60 -1.93 6.00 3.42
CA ARG A 60 -0.67 6.75 3.28
C ARG A 60 -0.58 7.51 1.95
N LEU A 61 -1.04 6.91 0.86
CA LEU A 61 -1.07 7.57 -0.45
C LEU A 61 -2.10 8.71 -0.49
N ALA A 62 -3.27 8.52 0.13
CA ALA A 62 -4.28 9.56 0.27
C ALA A 62 -3.76 10.74 1.11
N ALA A 63 -3.18 10.47 2.27
CA ALA A 63 -2.60 11.51 3.13
C ALA A 63 -1.46 12.28 2.43
N PHE A 64 -0.65 11.61 1.62
CA PHE A 64 0.40 12.27 0.84
C PHE A 64 -0.18 13.18 -0.25
N LYS A 65 -1.24 12.74 -0.94
CA LYS A 65 -1.93 13.55 -1.95
C LYS A 65 -2.58 14.79 -1.32
N ASP A 66 -3.26 14.63 -0.19
CA ASP A 66 -3.88 15.73 0.55
C ASP A 66 -2.82 16.77 0.99
N ALA A 67 -1.66 16.32 1.47
CA ALA A 67 -0.56 17.21 1.82
C ALA A 67 -0.04 17.99 0.60
N GLN A 68 0.08 17.35 -0.56
CA GLN A 68 0.48 18.03 -1.80
C GLN A 68 -0.55 19.05 -2.25
N ASP A 69 -1.84 18.74 -2.14
CA ASP A 69 -2.93 19.66 -2.50
C ASP A 69 -2.98 20.88 -1.57
N ILE A 70 -2.73 20.69 -0.26
CA ILE A 70 -2.58 21.80 0.69
C ILE A 70 -1.39 22.69 0.29
N ILE A 71 -0.22 22.09 0.03
CA ILE A 71 0.99 22.84 -0.36
C ILE A 71 0.76 23.59 -1.68
N ALA A 72 0.08 22.97 -2.65
CA ALA A 72 -0.21 23.58 -3.94
C ALA A 72 -1.15 24.80 -3.81
N ASN A 73 -2.09 24.75 -2.86
CA ASN A 73 -3.08 25.78 -2.58
C ASN A 73 -2.64 26.79 -1.50
N LEU A 74 -1.43 26.68 -0.96
CA LEU A 74 -0.91 27.71 -0.07
C LEU A 74 -0.87 29.05 -0.83
N PRO A 75 -1.39 30.13 -0.23
CA PRO A 75 -1.38 31.44 -0.86
C PRO A 75 0.08 31.91 -1.02
N ARG A 76 0.54 31.90 -2.27
CA ARG A 76 1.88 32.35 -2.65
C ARG A 76 1.91 33.87 -2.78
N GLY A 77 3.06 34.48 -2.48
CA GLY A 77 3.24 35.93 -2.48
C GLY A 77 2.59 36.64 -1.28
N THR A 78 2.31 35.92 -0.21
CA THR A 78 1.95 36.52 1.08
C THR A 78 3.21 37.00 1.80
N GLU A 79 3.08 37.95 2.73
CA GLU A 79 4.23 38.47 3.48
C GLU A 79 5.03 37.33 4.14
N LEU A 80 4.34 36.31 4.67
CA LEU A 80 4.93 35.09 5.25
C LEU A 80 5.69 34.21 4.24
N ASP A 81 5.28 34.20 2.97
CA ASP A 81 5.92 33.41 1.89
C ASP A 81 7.28 34.02 1.47
N THR A 82 7.41 35.34 1.62
CA THR A 82 8.65 36.09 1.32
C THR A 82 9.50 36.40 2.55
N MET A 83 8.96 36.14 3.74
CA MET A 83 9.60 36.47 5.01
C MET A 83 10.81 35.58 5.23
N THR A 84 11.97 36.19 5.48
CA THR A 84 13.15 35.40 5.81
C THR A 84 13.02 34.81 7.22
N TYR A 85 13.81 33.77 7.52
CA TYR A 85 13.80 33.13 8.82
C TYR A 85 14.06 34.12 9.97
N ASP A 86 14.93 35.11 9.75
CA ASP A 86 15.26 36.14 10.74
C ASP A 86 14.08 37.11 10.97
N ASP A 87 13.30 37.38 9.93
CA ASP A 87 12.11 38.23 10.02
C ASP A 87 10.98 37.51 10.76
N MET A 88 10.77 36.20 10.50
CA MET A 88 9.82 35.38 11.26
C MET A 88 10.19 35.35 12.75
N ARG A 89 11.46 35.17 13.07
CA ARG A 89 11.94 35.14 14.45
C ARG A 89 11.63 36.43 15.20
N LYS A 90 11.84 37.59 14.55
CA LYS A 90 11.52 38.90 15.13
C LYS A 90 10.02 39.10 15.35
N GLU A 91 9.18 38.64 14.42
CA GLU A 91 7.72 38.71 14.60
C GLU A 91 7.23 37.83 15.76
N PHE A 92 7.84 36.64 15.95
CA PHE A 92 7.54 35.79 17.09
C PHE A 92 8.04 36.38 18.42
N GLU A 93 9.19 37.04 18.44
CA GLU A 93 9.71 37.74 19.62
C GLU A 93 8.90 39.01 19.96
N ASN A 94 8.30 39.68 18.97
CA ASN A 94 7.41 40.83 19.17
C ASN A 94 5.98 40.44 19.58
N ARG A 95 5.57 39.20 19.30
CA ARG A 95 4.32 38.62 19.78
C ARG A 95 4.58 37.94 21.13
N ASP A 96 4.74 38.74 22.17
CA ASP A 96 4.64 38.26 23.55
C ASP A 96 3.26 37.57 23.72
N ILE A 97 3.28 36.24 23.83
CA ILE A 97 2.18 35.41 24.33
C ILE A 97 2.61 34.86 25.69
#